data_AF-A0A1H5BS81-F1
#
_entry.id   AF-A0A1H5BS81-F1
#
_cell.length_a   1.000
_cell.length_b   1.000
_cell.length_c   1.000
_cell.angle_alpha   90.00
_cell.angle_beta   90.00
_cell.angle_gamma   90.00
#
_symmetry.space_group_name_H-M   'P 1'
#
loop_
_entity.id
_entity.type
_entity.pdbx_description
1 polymer ?
#
loop_
_entity_poly.entity_id
_entity_poly.type
_entity_poly.pdbx_seq_one_letter_code
_entity_poly.pdbx_strand_id
1 'polypeptide(L)'
;MSVRTRTRARVRASLAVTAVLLATATACSEATTSQGPGADVPYVAPSVNAAAADAQEEAEDAPRTEPPNPGPEAVRDAFAGLQATYHDSCEPGHDCAYFLGRISSELTGLAASMKADDPAHFSEPLKWLAALDKAVADDTTSLEDDRDKLIGTRDRINQWMQGHPEDYR
;
A
#
# COMPACT_ATOMS: atom_id res chain seq x y z
N MET A 1 -7.99 -58.76 47.82
CA MET A 1 -9.08 -58.18 47.00
C MET A 1 -8.97 -56.66 47.14
N SER A 2 -8.29 -55.84 46.33
CA SER A 2 -8.33 -55.57 44.86
C SER A 2 -9.77 -55.27 44.39
N VAL A 3 -10.16 -54.11 43.83
CA VAL A 3 -9.62 -53.45 42.62
C VAL A 3 -10.18 -52.00 42.44
N ARG A 4 -9.26 -51.06 42.15
CA ARG A 4 -9.23 -49.95 41.14
C ARG A 4 -10.41 -48.98 40.94
N THR A 5 -10.14 -47.69 41.21
CA THR A 5 -10.82 -46.52 40.63
C THR A 5 -10.34 -46.24 39.20
N ARG A 6 -11.28 -45.91 38.30
CA ARG A 6 -11.09 -45.82 36.85
C ARG A 6 -10.74 -44.39 36.40
N THR A 7 -9.60 -44.23 35.75
CA THR A 7 -9.25 -43.04 34.94
C THR A 7 -9.95 -43.15 33.58
N ARG A 8 -10.77 -42.15 33.20
CA ARG A 8 -11.31 -42.04 31.83
C ARG A 8 -10.50 -41.01 31.04
N ALA A 9 -9.57 -41.49 30.24
CA ALA A 9 -8.92 -40.69 29.20
C ALA A 9 -9.91 -40.46 28.04
N ARG A 10 -10.06 -39.21 27.60
CA ARG A 10 -10.78 -38.87 26.36
C ARG A 10 -9.78 -38.89 25.21
N VAL A 11 -9.79 -39.97 24.43
CA VAL A 11 -9.06 -40.05 23.15
C VAL A 11 -9.86 -39.24 22.11
N ARG A 12 -9.25 -38.20 21.56
CA ARG A 12 -9.78 -37.45 20.42
C ARG A 12 -9.54 -38.27 19.16
N ALA A 13 -10.62 -38.65 18.47
CA ALA A 13 -10.57 -39.24 17.14
C ALA A 13 -10.51 -38.11 16.11
N SER A 14 -9.47 -38.09 15.29
CA SER A 14 -9.36 -37.20 14.13
C SER A 14 -9.36 -38.05 12.87
N LEU A 15 -10.48 -38.01 12.15
CA LEU A 15 -10.61 -38.51 10.77
C LEU A 15 -9.91 -37.52 9.85
N ALA A 16 -8.84 -37.95 9.17
CA ALA A 16 -8.18 -37.20 8.13
C ALA A 16 -8.52 -37.82 6.77
N VAL A 17 -9.32 -37.12 5.96
CA VAL A 17 -9.48 -37.40 4.53
C VAL A 17 -9.70 -36.07 3.82
N THR A 18 -8.76 -35.68 2.96
CA THR A 18 -9.05 -35.09 1.65
C THR A 18 -7.76 -34.98 0.83
N ALA A 19 -7.71 -35.75 -0.25
CA ALA A 19 -6.75 -35.60 -1.33
C ALA A 19 -7.24 -34.52 -2.30
N VAL A 20 -6.35 -33.65 -2.78
CA VAL A 20 -6.61 -32.81 -3.95
C VAL A 20 -5.36 -32.84 -4.85
N LEU A 21 -5.54 -33.48 -6.01
CA LEU A 21 -4.69 -33.34 -7.19
C LEU A 21 -4.98 -31.99 -7.85
N LEU A 22 -3.95 -31.20 -8.16
CA LEU A 22 -4.09 -30.11 -9.11
C LEU A 22 -2.87 -30.07 -10.05
N ALA A 23 -3.17 -30.21 -11.33
CA ALA A 23 -2.23 -30.25 -12.44
C ALA A 23 -1.65 -28.86 -12.72
N THR A 24 -0.34 -28.79 -12.92
CA THR A 24 0.36 -27.58 -13.39
C THR A 24 0.57 -27.66 -14.90
N ALA A 25 -0.03 -26.72 -15.63
CA ALA A 25 0.31 -26.42 -17.01
C ALA A 25 0.68 -24.94 -17.10
N THR A 26 1.95 -24.63 -16.86
CA THR A 26 2.55 -23.33 -17.15
C THR A 26 3.21 -23.40 -18.52
N ALA A 27 2.53 -22.90 -19.55
CA ALA A 27 3.15 -22.62 -20.83
C ALA A 27 3.80 -21.23 -20.76
N CYS A 28 5.13 -21.21 -20.70
CA CYS A 28 5.95 -20.03 -20.94
C CYS A 28 5.77 -19.56 -22.38
N SER A 29 5.39 -18.31 -22.59
CA SER A 29 5.61 -17.63 -23.88
C SER A 29 6.58 -16.48 -23.61
N GLU A 30 7.85 -16.78 -23.87
CA GLU A 30 8.96 -15.85 -23.87
C GLU A 30 8.91 -15.04 -25.17
N ALA A 31 8.45 -13.79 -25.11
CA ALA A 31 8.63 -12.87 -26.23
C ALA A 31 10.08 -12.36 -26.21
N THR A 32 10.97 -13.16 -26.80
CA THR A 32 12.31 -12.71 -27.21
C THR A 32 12.14 -11.60 -28.26
N THR A 33 12.51 -10.37 -27.91
CA THR A 33 12.97 -9.39 -28.92
C THR A 33 14.47 -9.24 -28.75
N SER A 34 15.20 -10.11 -29.45
CA SER A 34 16.59 -9.86 -29.81
C SER A 34 16.56 -9.05 -31.10
N GLN A 35 16.94 -7.78 -31.04
CA GLN A 35 17.41 -7.04 -32.22
C GLN A 35 18.47 -6.03 -31.78
N GLY A 36 19.69 -6.31 -32.24
CA GLY A 36 20.88 -5.48 -32.04
C GLY A 36 20.86 -4.17 -32.85
N PRO A 37 22.01 -3.48 -32.89
CA PRO A 37 22.10 -2.07 -33.27
C PRO A 37 22.23 -1.86 -34.78
N GLY A 38 21.46 -0.91 -35.32
CA GLY A 38 21.52 -0.42 -36.70
C GLY A 38 20.21 0.29 -37.04
N ALA A 39 20.18 1.63 -36.98
CA ALA A 39 20.35 2.54 -38.12
C ALA A 39 19.08 2.67 -38.99
N ASP A 40 18.78 3.93 -39.35
CA ASP A 40 17.70 4.40 -40.23
C ASP A 40 16.33 4.69 -39.59
N VAL A 41 16.25 5.83 -38.89
CA VAL A 41 15.03 6.67 -38.88
C VAL A 41 15.39 8.11 -39.26
N PRO A 42 14.62 8.77 -40.15
CA PRO A 42 14.96 10.09 -40.66
C PRO A 42 14.88 11.17 -39.57
N TYR A 43 15.91 12.02 -39.56
CA TYR A 43 16.01 13.23 -38.75
C TYR A 43 14.87 14.20 -39.08
N VAL A 44 13.98 14.45 -38.12
CA VAL A 44 12.98 15.53 -38.18
C VAL A 44 13.63 16.78 -37.58
N ALA A 45 13.85 17.79 -38.42
CA ALA A 45 14.35 19.09 -37.98
C ALA A 45 13.31 19.81 -37.10
N PRO A 46 13.72 20.53 -36.04
CA PRO A 46 12.80 21.39 -35.30
C PRO A 46 12.42 22.59 -36.19
N SER A 47 11.13 22.71 -36.49
CA SER A 47 10.59 23.87 -37.19
C SER A 47 10.69 25.12 -36.32
N VAL A 48 11.60 26.02 -36.68
CA VAL A 48 11.64 27.39 -36.20
C VAL A 48 10.54 28.19 -36.90
N ASN A 49 9.47 28.54 -36.18
CA ASN A 49 8.56 29.59 -36.60
C ASN A 49 8.76 30.79 -35.68
N ALA A 50 9.68 31.67 -36.09
CA ALA A 50 9.69 33.05 -35.63
C ALA A 50 8.68 33.83 -36.48
N ALA A 51 7.53 34.14 -35.91
CA ALA A 51 6.68 35.24 -36.34
C ALA A 51 6.35 36.05 -35.08
N ALA A 52 7.06 37.16 -34.92
CA ALA A 52 6.67 38.21 -34.00
C ALA A 52 5.39 38.87 -34.53
N ALA A 53 4.32 38.82 -33.75
CA ALA A 53 3.22 39.76 -33.82
C ALA A 53 2.82 40.08 -32.38
N ASP A 54 3.06 41.33 -32.02
CA ASP A 54 2.69 41.99 -30.79
C ASP A 54 1.16 41.93 -30.61
N ALA A 55 0.73 41.31 -29.51
CA ALA A 55 -0.58 41.53 -28.93
C ALA A 55 -0.40 41.47 -27.41
N GLN A 56 -0.18 42.64 -26.82
CA GLN A 56 -0.60 42.89 -25.45
C GLN A 56 -2.10 42.60 -25.37
N GLU A 57 -2.48 41.52 -24.71
CA GLU A 57 -3.85 41.28 -24.28
C GLU A 57 -3.77 40.90 -22.80
N GLU A 58 -4.59 41.60 -22.01
CA GLU A 58 -4.62 41.57 -20.55
C GLU A 58 -4.30 40.20 -19.95
N ALA A 59 -3.32 40.16 -19.05
CA ALA A 59 -3.27 39.15 -18.02
C ALA A 59 -4.49 39.38 -17.10
N GLU A 60 -5.67 38.94 -17.54
CA GLU A 60 -6.78 38.66 -16.64
C GLU A 60 -6.27 37.62 -15.65
N ASP A 61 -6.36 37.98 -14.37
CA ASP A 61 -6.16 37.13 -13.22
C ASP A 61 -7.14 35.95 -13.32
N ALA A 62 -6.75 34.91 -14.06
CA ALA A 62 -7.51 33.67 -14.10
C ALA A 62 -7.56 33.12 -12.67
N PRO A 63 -8.75 32.88 -12.11
CA PRO A 63 -8.86 32.29 -10.79
C PRO A 63 -8.04 31.00 -10.78
N ARG A 64 -7.07 30.90 -9.86
CA ARG A 64 -6.39 29.64 -9.60
C ARG A 64 -7.47 28.66 -9.16
N THR A 65 -7.89 27.81 -10.10
CA THR A 65 -8.81 26.72 -9.80
C THR A 65 -7.99 25.74 -8.98
N GLU A 66 -8.33 25.63 -7.70
CA GLU A 66 -7.75 24.62 -6.83
C GLU A 66 -7.95 23.26 -7.51
N PRO A 67 -6.91 22.42 -7.60
CA PRO A 67 -7.05 21.12 -8.23
C PRO A 67 -8.24 20.39 -7.59
N PRO A 68 -9.05 19.67 -8.38
CA PRO A 68 -10.20 18.97 -7.85
C PRO A 68 -9.75 18.02 -6.74
N ASN A 69 -10.54 17.97 -5.66
CA ASN A 69 -10.34 17.00 -4.59
C ASN A 69 -10.28 15.59 -5.22
N PRO A 70 -9.24 14.78 -4.92
CA PRO A 70 -9.06 13.47 -5.53
C PRO A 70 -10.18 12.48 -5.17
N GLY A 71 -11.01 12.79 -4.16
CA GLY A 71 -12.20 12.04 -3.79
C GLY A 71 -11.92 10.79 -2.95
N PRO A 72 -12.99 10.13 -2.47
CA PRO A 72 -12.91 8.95 -1.61
C PRO A 72 -12.19 7.77 -2.29
N GLU A 73 -12.19 7.70 -3.62
CA GLU A 73 -11.49 6.67 -4.38
C GLU A 73 -9.98 6.65 -4.11
N ALA A 74 -9.35 7.81 -3.94
CA ALA A 74 -7.93 7.88 -3.63
C ALA A 74 -7.62 7.30 -2.24
N VAL A 75 -8.49 7.54 -1.27
CA VAL A 75 -8.36 6.96 0.08
C VAL A 75 -8.59 5.44 0.03
N ARG A 76 -9.59 4.98 -0.73
CA ARG A 76 -9.86 3.56 -0.94
C ARG A 76 -8.65 2.83 -1.54
N ASP A 77 -8.05 3.41 -2.56
CA ASP A 77 -6.95 2.80 -3.29
C ASP A 77 -5.67 2.78 -2.43
N ALA A 78 -5.39 3.86 -1.69
CA ALA A 78 -4.30 3.89 -0.71
C ALA A 78 -4.52 2.88 0.43
N PHE A 79 -5.77 2.72 0.89
CA PHE A 79 -6.10 1.73 1.91
C PHE A 79 -5.92 0.30 1.40
N ALA A 80 -6.23 0.02 0.13
CA ALA A 80 -5.96 -1.28 -0.49
C ALA A 80 -4.46 -1.61 -0.51
N GLY A 81 -3.60 -0.61 -0.75
CA GLY A 81 -2.14 -0.74 -0.61
C GLY A 81 -1.72 -1.16 0.79
N LEU A 82 -2.25 -0.49 1.82
CA LEU A 82 -2.01 -0.85 3.22
C LEU A 82 -2.47 -2.29 3.54
N GLN A 83 -3.67 -2.68 3.06
CA GLN A 83 -4.22 -4.02 3.25
C GLN A 83 -3.34 -5.12 2.63
N ALA A 84 -2.64 -4.84 1.54
CA ALA A 84 -1.73 -5.79 0.91
C ALA A 84 -0.58 -6.20 1.84
N THR A 85 -0.28 -5.42 2.88
CA THR A 85 0.76 -5.73 3.88
C THR A 85 0.24 -6.57 5.06
N TYR A 86 -1.06 -6.82 5.18
CA TYR A 86 -1.66 -7.36 6.41
C TYR A 86 -1.28 -8.83 6.68
N HIS A 87 -0.97 -9.57 5.62
CA HIS A 87 -0.55 -10.97 5.71
C HIS A 87 0.96 -11.15 5.64
N ASP A 88 1.71 -10.06 5.47
CA ASP A 88 3.16 -10.06 5.51
C ASP A 88 3.65 -9.94 6.97
N SER A 89 4.88 -10.40 7.24
CA SER A 89 5.45 -10.43 8.57
C SER A 89 6.98 -10.34 8.56
N CYS A 90 7.57 -10.12 9.74
CA CYS A 90 9.02 -10.21 9.98
C CYS A 90 9.46 -11.62 10.42
N GLU A 91 8.78 -12.68 9.99
CA GLU A 91 9.14 -14.05 10.38
C GLU A 91 10.52 -14.47 9.81
N PRO A 92 11.24 -15.41 10.48
CA PRO A 92 12.50 -15.92 9.97
C PRO A 92 12.38 -16.44 8.53
N GLY A 93 13.24 -15.95 7.63
CA GLY A 93 13.17 -16.27 6.20
C GLY A 93 12.45 -15.23 5.35
N HIS A 94 11.90 -14.17 5.95
CA HIS A 94 11.33 -13.01 5.28
C HIS A 94 12.23 -11.78 5.42
N ASP A 95 12.16 -10.87 4.45
CA ASP A 95 12.86 -9.59 4.50
C ASP A 95 12.07 -8.59 5.37
N CYS A 96 12.44 -8.54 6.65
CA CYS A 96 11.78 -7.65 7.63
C CYS A 96 11.98 -6.17 7.29
N ALA A 97 13.17 -5.79 6.81
CA ALA A 97 13.44 -4.40 6.43
C ALA A 97 12.55 -3.95 5.27
N TYR A 98 12.39 -4.80 4.25
CA TYR A 98 11.47 -4.55 3.14
C TYR A 98 10.01 -4.42 3.63
N PHE A 99 9.57 -5.35 4.48
CA PHE A 99 8.20 -5.32 5.02
C PHE A 99 7.91 -4.04 5.82
N LEU A 100 8.83 -3.64 6.70
CA LEU A 100 8.65 -2.43 7.52
C LEU A 100 8.72 -1.15 6.68
N GLY A 101 9.62 -1.11 5.69
CA GLY A 101 9.67 -0.03 4.71
C GLY A 101 8.37 0.08 3.91
N ARG A 102 7.80 -1.05 3.51
CA ARG A 102 6.50 -1.09 2.83
C ARG A 102 5.38 -0.57 3.72
N ILE A 103 5.25 -1.04 4.96
CA ILE A 103 4.23 -0.51 5.90
C ILE A 103 4.38 1.00 6.05
N SER A 104 5.59 1.50 6.27
CA SER A 104 5.85 2.93 6.41
C SER A 104 5.35 3.71 5.20
N SER A 105 5.71 3.28 3.98
CA SER A 105 5.27 3.93 2.74
C SER A 105 3.75 3.93 2.56
N GLU A 106 3.08 2.81 2.82
CA GLU A 106 1.62 2.71 2.67
C GLU A 106 0.90 3.59 3.70
N LEU A 107 1.39 3.66 4.94
CA LEU A 107 0.85 4.55 5.98
C LEU A 107 1.02 6.03 5.61
N THR A 108 2.17 6.42 5.07
CA THR A 108 2.41 7.78 4.58
C THR A 108 1.49 8.12 3.40
N GLY A 109 1.35 7.21 2.44
CA GLY A 109 0.45 7.38 1.29
C GLY A 109 -1.01 7.54 1.71
N LEU A 110 -1.47 6.70 2.64
CA LEU A 110 -2.81 6.78 3.20
C LEU A 110 -3.04 8.09 3.97
N ALA A 111 -2.06 8.55 4.75
CA ALA A 111 -2.15 9.85 5.43
C ALA A 111 -2.30 11.00 4.44
N ALA A 112 -1.60 10.93 3.29
CA ALA A 112 -1.68 11.94 2.25
C ALA A 112 -3.05 11.95 1.56
N SER A 113 -3.60 10.78 1.21
CA SER A 113 -4.93 10.70 0.59
C SER A 113 -6.03 11.19 1.53
N MET A 114 -5.98 10.81 2.81
CA MET A 114 -6.95 11.26 3.82
C MET A 114 -6.92 12.78 4.03
N LYS A 115 -5.74 13.41 3.96
CA LYS A 115 -5.60 14.87 4.07
C LYS A 115 -6.13 15.59 2.82
N ALA A 116 -6.01 14.96 1.67
CA ALA A 116 -6.43 15.54 0.39
C ALA A 116 -7.94 15.43 0.14
N ASP A 117 -8.59 14.43 0.72
CA ASP A 117 -10.04 14.24 0.67
C ASP A 117 -10.78 15.12 1.71
N ASP A 118 -11.44 14.54 2.73
CA ASP A 118 -12.00 15.27 3.87
C ASP A 118 -11.30 14.89 5.20
N PRO A 119 -10.35 15.72 5.68
CA PRO A 119 -9.65 15.46 6.93
C PRO A 119 -10.55 15.34 8.17
N ALA A 120 -11.78 15.87 8.12
CA ALA A 120 -12.72 15.79 9.24
C ALA A 120 -13.22 14.34 9.44
N HIS A 121 -13.50 13.61 8.36
CA HIS A 121 -13.85 12.18 8.40
C HIS A 121 -12.70 11.36 8.99
N PHE A 122 -11.46 11.67 8.60
CA PHE A 122 -10.27 10.91 8.98
C PHE A 122 -9.56 11.42 10.24
N SER A 123 -10.25 12.17 11.10
CA SER A 123 -9.59 12.87 12.22
C SER A 123 -8.92 11.94 13.23
N GLU A 124 -9.42 10.71 13.43
CA GLU A 124 -8.78 9.69 14.27
C GLU A 124 -7.56 9.04 13.61
N PRO A 125 -7.66 8.42 12.41
CA PRO A 125 -6.49 7.81 11.78
C PRO A 125 -5.37 8.83 11.52
N LEU A 126 -5.69 10.07 11.15
CA LEU A 126 -4.69 11.13 10.97
C LEU A 126 -3.93 11.47 12.25
N LYS A 127 -4.57 11.38 13.43
CA LYS A 127 -3.87 11.58 14.72
C LYS A 127 -2.88 10.45 15.00
N TRP A 128 -3.24 9.20 14.68
CA TRP A 128 -2.34 8.06 14.88
C TRP A 128 -1.16 8.11 13.92
N LEU A 129 -1.41 8.46 12.66
CA LEU A 129 -0.35 8.65 11.65
C LEU A 129 0.60 9.78 12.06
N ALA A 130 0.08 10.91 12.53
CA ALA A 130 0.93 12.01 13.01
C ALA A 130 1.73 11.65 14.28
N ALA A 131 1.22 10.75 15.13
CA ALA A 131 1.96 10.25 16.28
C ALA A 131 3.06 9.25 15.86
N LEU A 132 2.77 8.40 14.88
CA LEU A 132 3.75 7.51 14.27
C LEU A 132 4.87 8.31 13.60
N ASP A 133 4.55 9.29 12.76
CA ASP A 133 5.52 10.15 12.08
C ASP A 133 6.50 10.77 13.07
N LYS A 134 6.01 11.27 14.21
CA LYS A 134 6.86 11.82 15.28
C LYS A 134 7.75 10.78 15.96
N ALA A 135 7.27 9.55 16.06
CA ALA A 135 8.02 8.46 16.68
C ALA A 135 9.15 7.96 15.78
N VAL A 136 8.95 7.97 14.45
CA VAL A 136 9.91 7.46 13.46
C VAL A 136 10.78 8.55 12.80
N ALA A 137 10.56 9.82 13.14
CA ALA A 137 11.34 10.96 12.61
C ALA A 137 12.74 11.09 13.23
N ASP A 138 13.09 10.24 14.20
CA ASP A 138 14.44 10.19 14.74
C ASP A 138 15.35 9.43 13.76
N ASP A 139 16.15 10.17 12.99
CA ASP A 139 17.11 9.60 12.03
C ASP A 139 18.17 8.69 12.69
N THR A 140 18.20 8.60 14.03
CA THR A 140 19.07 7.69 14.77
C THR A 140 18.45 6.33 15.08
N THR A 141 17.13 6.16 14.93
CA THR A 141 16.43 4.87 15.10
C THR A 141 16.17 4.20 13.75
N SER A 142 16.22 2.87 13.73
CA SER A 142 15.85 2.10 12.56
C SER A 142 14.34 1.81 12.55
N LEU A 143 13.77 1.48 11.38
CA LEU A 143 12.38 1.00 11.31
C LEU A 143 12.16 -0.28 12.14
N GLU A 144 13.21 -1.09 12.33
CA GLU A 144 13.15 -2.27 13.19
C GLU A 144 12.95 -1.91 14.67
N ASP A 145 13.57 -0.81 15.15
CA ASP A 145 13.38 -0.30 16.51
C ASP A 145 11.94 0.19 16.74
N ASP A 146 11.29 0.68 15.67
CA ASP A 146 9.91 1.16 15.67
C ASP A 146 8.89 0.13 15.13
N ARG A 147 9.31 -1.13 14.93
CA ARG A 147 8.50 -2.20 14.34
C ARG A 147 7.11 -2.30 14.94
N ASP A 148 7.03 -2.40 16.27
CA ASP A 148 5.77 -2.64 16.96
C ASP A 148 4.82 -1.43 16.82
N LYS A 149 5.36 -0.21 16.70
CA LYS A 149 4.58 1.00 16.45
C LYS A 149 4.05 1.03 15.02
N LEU A 150 4.87 0.66 14.02
CA LEU A 150 4.47 0.57 12.62
C LEU A 150 3.34 -0.46 12.43
N ILE A 151 3.56 -1.69 12.88
CA ILE A 151 2.58 -2.79 12.77
C ILE A 151 1.32 -2.45 13.55
N GLY A 152 1.47 -1.97 14.80
CA GLY A 152 0.32 -1.59 15.64
C GLY A 152 -0.51 -0.46 15.03
N THR A 153 0.11 0.51 14.37
CA THR A 153 -0.60 1.61 13.71
C THR A 153 -1.33 1.12 12.46
N ARG A 154 -0.69 0.28 11.63
CA ARG A 154 -1.33 -0.39 10.50
C ARG A 154 -2.59 -1.13 10.94
N ASP A 155 -2.48 -1.96 11.96
CA ASP A 155 -3.59 -2.81 12.42
C ASP A 155 -4.74 -1.97 12.97
N ARG A 156 -4.41 -0.93 13.73
CA ARG A 156 -5.40 0.00 14.29
C ARG A 156 -6.15 0.78 13.21
N ILE A 157 -5.42 1.29 12.21
CA ILE A 157 -6.04 1.99 11.07
C ILE A 157 -6.89 1.02 10.25
N ASN A 158 -6.40 -0.19 9.98
CA ASN A 158 -7.15 -1.20 9.26
C ASN A 158 -8.48 -1.52 9.97
N GLN A 159 -8.47 -1.71 11.29
CA GLN A 159 -9.69 -1.91 12.06
C GLN A 159 -10.64 -0.70 11.96
N TRP A 160 -10.12 0.52 12.08
CA TRP A 160 -10.94 1.73 11.99
C TRP A 160 -11.59 1.89 10.62
N MET A 161 -10.80 1.76 9.54
CA MET A 161 -11.28 1.88 8.16
C MET A 161 -12.35 0.84 7.87
N GLN A 162 -12.16 -0.42 8.31
CA GLN A 162 -13.19 -1.45 8.16
C GLN A 162 -14.51 -1.15 8.89
N GLY A 163 -14.46 -0.31 9.94
CA GLY A 163 -15.63 0.16 10.68
C GLY A 163 -16.30 1.41 10.10
N HIS A 164 -15.63 2.13 9.18
CA HIS A 164 -16.11 3.40 8.59
C HIS A 164 -16.02 3.38 7.06
N PRO A 165 -16.56 2.35 6.38
CA PRO A 165 -16.47 2.25 4.93
C PRO A 165 -17.12 3.42 4.16
N GLU A 166 -18.12 4.07 4.75
CA GLU A 166 -18.82 5.22 4.19
C GLU A 166 -17.93 6.44 3.98
N ASP A 167 -16.82 6.54 4.70
CA ASP A 167 -15.90 7.67 4.60
C ASP A 167 -15.03 7.60 3.33
N TYR A 168 -14.98 6.45 2.64
CA TYR A 168 -14.09 6.22 1.50
C TYR A 168 -14.70 5.34 0.39
N ARG A 169 -16.02 5.28 0.27
CA ARG A 169 -16.72 4.49 -0.76
C ARG A 169 -17.48 5.31 -1.77
#